data_AF-A0A5V7H8S4-F1
#
_entry.id   AF-A0A5V7H8S4-F1
#
_cell.length_a   1.000
_cell.length_b   1.000
_cell.length_c   1.000
_cell.angle_alpha   90.00
_cell.angle_beta   90.00
_cell.angle_gamma   90.00
#
_symmetry.space_group_name_H-M   'P 1'
#
loop_
_entity.id
_entity.type
_entity.pdbx_description
1 polymer ?
#
loop_
_entity_poly.entity_id
_entity_poly.type
_entity_poly.pdbx_seq_one_letter_code
_entity_poly.pdbx_strand_id
1 'polypeptide(L)'
;MNERELSLIKALGEEFGLAIQKMADNFQQALEKTAGNLEKQLEEVRQSIPESQSVELPDVSKMVADAVSEIELPKAPELPDLNQIIADAAESAVKQAFESIPVPKDGKSVTVDDLRPLVEEVVNALIPEPVDVEKLAQDLLSKIPVPEPGSNGRDALSIELEPLIDEKKSYPRGTYATHKGGLWRSHEKTHGMRGWECIVDGVSGVDVKQENQRTFTISLERASGTVEVKSFDIPVTIYRDVFKSGTEYQPGDTVTWGGSMWHCNETTTDKPGEPGSKGWTLAVKKGRDLRDKQ
;
A
#
# COMPACT_ATOMS: atom_id res chain seq x y z
N MET A 1 26.65 26.51 73.73
CA MET A 1 27.34 26.93 72.50
C MET A 1 28.09 28.19 72.84
N ASN A 2 29.42 28.15 72.80
CA ASN A 2 30.27 29.26 73.25
C ASN A 2 30.42 30.30 72.14
N GLU A 3 30.71 31.57 72.47
CA GLU A 3 30.88 32.66 71.48
C GLU A 3 31.91 32.33 70.39
N ARG A 4 32.95 31.55 70.73
CA ARG A 4 33.95 31.05 69.76
C ARG A 4 33.38 30.09 68.72
N GLU A 5 32.44 29.23 69.10
CA GLU A 5 31.80 28.27 68.19
C GLU A 5 30.86 29.00 67.22
N LEU A 6 30.14 30.01 67.72
CA LEU A 6 29.32 30.90 66.89
C LEU A 6 30.15 31.69 65.87
N SER A 7 31.31 32.23 66.27
CA SER A 7 32.21 32.92 65.34
C SER A 7 32.80 31.99 64.28
N LEU A 8 33.10 30.74 64.65
CA LEU A 8 33.64 29.76 63.72
C LEU A 8 32.59 29.34 62.68
N ILE A 9 31.35 29.12 63.10
CA ILE A 9 30.23 28.79 62.20
C ILE A 9 29.95 29.95 61.24
N LYS A 10 30.01 31.20 61.72
CA LYS A 10 29.83 32.39 60.87
C LYS A 10 30.94 32.51 59.83
N ALA A 11 32.20 32.35 60.23
CA ALA A 11 33.34 32.37 59.31
C ALA A 11 33.27 31.22 58.29
N LEU A 12 32.89 30.01 58.73
CA LEU A 12 32.67 28.89 57.83
C LEU A 12 31.54 29.19 56.82
N GLY A 13 30.43 29.76 57.28
CA GLY A 13 29.30 30.14 56.44
C GLY A 13 29.65 31.20 55.39
N GLU A 14 30.51 32.16 55.73
CA GLU A 14 31.03 33.16 54.80
C GLU A 14 31.94 32.52 53.74
N GLU A 15 32.85 31.62 54.13
CA GLU A 15 33.71 30.87 53.19
C GLU A 15 32.90 29.93 52.28
N PHE A 16 31.89 29.24 52.82
CA PHE A 16 30.96 28.44 52.03
C PHE A 16 30.14 29.30 51.06
N GLY A 17 29.71 30.49 51.49
CA GLY A 17 29.02 31.45 50.62
C GLY A 17 29.90 31.87 49.44
N LEU A 18 31.16 32.21 49.69
CA LEU A 18 32.14 32.56 48.64
C LEU A 18 32.40 31.38 47.69
N ALA A 19 32.48 30.16 48.21
CA ALA A 19 32.66 28.96 47.40
C ALA A 19 31.44 28.69 46.49
N ILE A 20 30.22 28.88 46.99
CA ILE A 20 28.99 28.73 46.21
C ILE A 20 28.89 29.82 45.14
N GLN A 21 29.23 31.07 45.49
CA GLN A 21 29.26 32.20 44.54
C GLN A 21 30.22 31.90 43.38
N LYS A 22 31.44 31.46 43.70
CA LYS A 22 32.43 31.08 42.70
C LYS A 22 31.99 29.90 41.83
N MET A 23 31.28 28.93 42.42
CA MET A 23 30.70 27.81 41.67
C MET A 23 29.60 28.28 40.71
N ALA A 24 28.74 29.20 41.15
CA ALA A 24 27.70 29.80 40.32
C ALA A 24 28.30 30.60 39.14
N ASP A 25 29.32 31.41 39.39
CA ASP A 25 30.01 32.19 38.36
C ASP A 25 30.68 31.27 37.32
N ASN A 26 31.36 30.22 37.77
CA ASN A 26 31.96 29.22 36.87
C ASN A 26 30.91 28.49 36.03
N PHE A 27 29.77 28.16 36.63
CA PHE A 27 28.67 27.50 35.93
C PHE A 27 28.05 28.42 34.87
N GLN A 28 27.85 29.69 35.20
CA GLN A 28 27.33 30.68 34.26
C GLN A 28 28.28 30.90 33.08
N GLN A 29 29.59 31.01 33.34
CA GLN A 29 30.59 31.08 32.28
C GLN A 29 30.63 29.82 31.40
N ALA A 30 30.44 28.64 32.00
CA ALA A 30 30.36 27.39 31.24
C ALA A 30 29.11 27.37 30.33
N LEU A 31 27.96 27.83 30.82
CA LEU A 31 26.73 27.94 30.04
C LEU A 31 26.88 28.90 28.86
N GLU A 32 27.40 30.10 29.10
CA GLU A 32 27.63 31.10 28.04
C GLU A 32 28.60 30.57 26.97
N LYS A 33 29.65 29.86 27.39
CA LYS A 33 30.58 29.20 26.47
C LYS A 33 29.91 28.11 25.65
N THR A 34 29.07 27.28 26.27
CA THR A 34 28.33 26.23 25.53
C THR A 34 27.32 26.81 24.55
N ALA A 35 26.59 27.86 24.93
CA ALA A 35 25.65 28.55 24.06
C ALA A 35 26.37 29.15 22.84
N GLY A 36 27.47 29.87 23.05
CA GLY A 36 28.27 30.43 21.95
C GLY A 36 28.91 29.37 21.05
N ASN A 37 29.24 28.18 21.57
CA ASN A 37 29.75 27.09 20.75
C ASN A 37 28.64 26.47 19.87
N LEU A 38 27.44 26.32 20.41
CA LEU A 38 26.28 25.82 19.66
C LEU A 38 25.87 26.80 18.56
N GLU A 39 25.86 28.10 18.83
CA GLU A 39 25.58 29.12 17.81
C GLU A 39 26.58 29.05 16.65
N LYS A 40 27.87 28.88 16.95
CA LYS A 40 28.91 28.69 15.90
C LYS A 40 28.68 27.42 15.09
N GLN A 41 28.38 26.30 15.74
CA GLN A 41 28.09 25.04 15.05
C GLN A 41 26.84 25.16 14.17
N LEU A 42 25.81 25.87 14.63
CA LEU A 42 24.59 26.07 13.87
C LEU A 42 24.83 26.94 12.63
N GLU A 43 25.68 27.97 12.73
CA GLU A 43 26.07 28.81 11.60
C GLU A 43 26.94 28.04 10.60
N GLU A 44 27.88 27.21 11.06
CA GLU A 44 28.67 26.31 10.19
C GLU A 44 27.76 25.31 9.45
N VAL A 45 26.80 24.69 10.13
CA VAL A 45 25.84 23.78 9.49
C VAL A 45 24.98 24.53 8.48
N ARG A 46 24.52 25.74 8.81
CA ARG A 46 23.71 26.56 7.91
C ARG A 46 24.47 26.89 6.62
N GLN A 47 25.75 27.21 6.71
CA GLN A 47 26.60 27.48 5.55
C GLN A 47 26.94 26.22 4.74
N SER A 48 26.95 25.05 5.38
CA SER A 48 27.19 23.76 4.72
C SER A 48 25.99 23.23 3.92
N ILE A 49 24.79 23.77 4.16
CA ILE A 49 23.59 23.42 3.40
C ILE A 49 23.55 24.32 2.16
N PRO A 50 23.83 23.81 0.94
CA PRO A 50 23.63 24.58 -0.27
C PRO A 50 22.14 24.95 -0.36
N GLU A 51 21.84 26.23 -0.62
CA GLU A 51 20.49 26.66 -0.95
C GLU A 51 19.97 25.79 -2.09
N SER A 52 18.95 24.98 -1.81
CA SER A 52 18.25 24.23 -2.84
C SER A 52 17.59 25.22 -3.77
N GLN A 53 18.23 25.54 -4.89
CA GLN A 53 17.51 26.14 -6.00
C GLN A 53 16.43 25.17 -6.41
N SER A 54 15.17 25.56 -6.23
CA SER A 54 14.04 24.85 -6.80
C SER A 54 14.25 24.86 -8.32
N VAL A 55 14.65 23.71 -8.87
CA VAL A 55 14.55 23.49 -10.31
C VAL A 55 13.07 23.62 -10.63
N GLU A 56 12.68 24.67 -11.33
CA GLU A 56 11.35 24.75 -11.92
C GLU A 56 11.23 23.55 -12.86
N LEU A 57 10.42 22.57 -12.45
CA LEU A 57 10.13 21.40 -13.25
C LEU A 57 9.60 21.90 -14.61
N PRO A 58 10.19 21.49 -15.74
CA PRO A 58 9.61 21.82 -17.03
C PRO A 58 8.19 21.27 -17.08
N ASP A 59 7.24 22.09 -17.53
CA ASP A 59 5.82 21.76 -17.62
C ASP A 59 5.63 20.60 -18.61
N VAL A 60 5.66 19.38 -18.07
CA VAL A 60 5.59 18.12 -18.83
C VAL A 60 4.32 18.09 -19.68
N SER A 61 3.26 18.81 -19.27
CA SER A 61 2.04 18.94 -20.05
C SER A 61 2.27 19.64 -21.39
N LYS A 62 3.15 20.65 -21.44
CA LYS A 62 3.49 21.34 -22.71
C LYS A 62 4.40 20.48 -23.57
N MET A 63 5.39 19.81 -22.98
CA MET A 63 6.28 18.90 -23.72
C MET A 63 5.52 17.73 -24.35
N VAL A 64 4.53 17.17 -23.65
CA VAL A 64 3.68 16.11 -24.18
C VAL A 64 2.72 16.66 -25.24
N ALA A 65 2.15 17.85 -25.05
CA ALA A 65 1.27 18.46 -26.06
C ALA A 65 2.03 18.78 -27.37
N ASP A 66 3.23 19.35 -27.27
CA ASP A 66 4.06 19.65 -28.45
C ASP A 66 4.47 18.35 -29.17
N ALA A 67 4.94 17.33 -28.42
CA ALA A 67 5.31 16.03 -29.00
C ALA A 67 4.13 15.27 -29.62
N VAL A 68 2.91 15.41 -29.07
CA VAL A 68 1.71 14.78 -29.65
C VAL A 68 1.23 15.54 -30.89
N SER A 69 1.47 16.85 -30.98
CA SER A 69 1.10 17.65 -32.16
C SER A 69 2.01 17.43 -33.36
N GLU A 70 3.27 17.06 -33.16
CA GLU A 70 4.23 16.75 -34.23
C GLU A 70 4.03 15.35 -34.85
N ILE A 71 3.24 14.48 -34.22
CA ILE A 71 2.89 13.18 -34.79
C ILE A 71 1.77 13.40 -35.81
N GLU A 72 2.14 13.55 -37.09
CA GLU A 72 1.17 13.47 -38.19
C GLU A 72 0.63 12.04 -38.28
N LEU A 73 -0.56 11.82 -37.71
CA LEU A 73 -1.30 10.57 -37.84
C LEU A 73 -1.65 10.34 -39.32
N PRO A 74 -1.28 9.19 -39.93
CA PRO A 74 -1.66 8.91 -41.30
C PRO A 74 -3.19 8.86 -41.39
N LYS A 75 -3.76 9.66 -42.31
CA LYS A 75 -5.20 9.64 -42.59
C LYS A 75 -5.58 8.23 -43.05
N ALA A 76 -6.37 7.53 -42.24
CA ALA A 76 -6.89 6.22 -42.60
C ALA A 76 -7.65 6.33 -43.93
N PRO A 77 -7.45 5.39 -44.87
CA PRO A 77 -8.20 5.39 -46.12
C PRO A 77 -9.70 5.25 -45.81
N GLU A 78 -10.52 6.09 -46.42
CA GLU A 78 -11.98 6.00 -46.29
C GLU A 78 -12.45 4.67 -46.89
N LEU A 79 -13.02 3.81 -46.04
CA LEU A 79 -13.61 2.55 -46.48
C LEU A 79 -14.86 2.85 -47.31
N PRO A 80 -15.07 2.18 -48.45
CA PRO A 80 -16.31 2.30 -49.21
C PRO A 80 -17.52 1.94 -48.33
N ASP A 81 -18.60 2.72 -48.43
CA ASP A 81 -19.82 2.51 -47.66
C ASP A 81 -20.54 1.24 -48.16
N LEU A 82 -20.18 0.10 -47.55
CA LEU A 82 -20.64 -1.24 -47.95
C LEU A 82 -22.17 -1.34 -48.02
N ASN A 83 -22.89 -0.51 -47.26
CA ASN A 83 -24.35 -0.49 -47.27
C ASN A 83 -24.93 -0.01 -48.61
N GLN A 84 -24.29 0.95 -49.29
CA GLN A 84 -24.74 1.40 -50.61
C GLN A 84 -24.41 0.38 -51.69
N ILE A 85 -23.24 -0.27 -51.61
CA ILE A 85 -22.86 -1.33 -52.56
C ILE A 85 -23.79 -2.55 -52.43
N ILE A 86 -24.16 -2.92 -51.20
CA ILE A 86 -25.09 -4.02 -50.95
C ILE A 86 -26.50 -3.65 -51.44
N ALA A 87 -26.94 -2.40 -51.25
CA ALA A 87 -28.24 -1.93 -51.74
C ALA A 87 -28.32 -1.95 -53.27
N ASP A 88 -27.30 -1.40 -53.96
CA ASP A 88 -27.25 -1.38 -55.43
C ASP A 88 -27.11 -2.79 -56.03
N ALA A 89 -26.31 -3.64 -55.39
CA ALA A 89 -26.17 -5.04 -55.80
C ALA A 89 -27.49 -5.81 -55.60
N ALA A 90 -28.18 -5.61 -54.47
CA ALA A 90 -29.48 -6.23 -54.21
C ALA A 90 -30.55 -5.74 -55.19
N GLU A 91 -30.59 -4.45 -55.53
CA GLU A 91 -31.58 -3.92 -56.47
C GLU A 91 -31.32 -4.43 -57.90
N SER A 92 -30.06 -4.51 -58.34
CA SER A 92 -29.71 -5.09 -59.64
C SER A 92 -30.02 -6.59 -59.73
N ALA A 93 -29.78 -7.34 -58.64
CA ALA A 93 -30.05 -8.78 -58.57
C ALA A 93 -31.55 -9.07 -58.56
N VAL A 94 -32.34 -8.27 -57.84
CA VAL A 94 -33.80 -8.38 -57.82
C VAL A 94 -34.38 -8.02 -59.18
N LYS A 95 -33.86 -6.99 -59.86
CA LYS A 95 -34.33 -6.61 -61.21
C LYS A 95 -34.00 -7.66 -62.27
N GLN A 96 -32.80 -8.24 -62.23
CA GLN A 96 -32.43 -9.38 -63.08
C GLN A 96 -33.27 -10.63 -62.78
N ALA A 97 -33.61 -10.88 -61.51
CA ALA A 97 -34.49 -11.98 -61.11
C ALA A 97 -35.94 -11.77 -61.59
N PHE A 98 -36.46 -10.54 -61.59
CA PHE A 98 -37.82 -10.27 -62.10
C PHE A 98 -37.92 -10.33 -63.63
N GLU A 99 -36.89 -9.93 -64.38
CA GLU A 99 -36.89 -10.02 -65.85
C GLU A 99 -36.74 -11.46 -66.37
N SER A 100 -36.29 -12.39 -65.53
CA SER A 100 -36.04 -13.79 -65.87
C SER A 100 -37.07 -14.78 -65.32
N ILE A 101 -38.16 -14.31 -64.70
CA ILE A 101 -39.28 -15.19 -64.30
C ILE A 101 -40.22 -15.39 -65.50
N PRO A 102 -40.26 -16.59 -66.12
CA PRO A 102 -41.26 -16.91 -67.13
C PRO A 102 -42.65 -16.98 -66.48
N VAL A 103 -43.68 -16.53 -67.21
CA VAL A 103 -45.07 -16.56 -66.74
C VAL A 103 -45.48 -18.00 -66.36
N PRO A 104 -46.08 -18.24 -65.19
CA PRO A 104 -46.44 -19.59 -64.75
C PRO A 104 -47.37 -20.27 -65.76
N LYS A 105 -46.95 -21.43 -66.28
CA LYS A 105 -47.84 -22.32 -67.03
C LYS A 105 -48.54 -23.23 -66.03
N ASP A 106 -49.85 -23.37 -66.19
CA ASP A 106 -50.71 -24.12 -65.27
C ASP A 106 -50.24 -25.57 -65.15
N GLY A 107 -50.00 -26.01 -63.92
CA GLY A 107 -49.38 -27.29 -63.59
C GLY A 107 -50.41 -28.41 -63.54
N LYS A 108 -50.12 -29.51 -64.24
CA LYS A 108 -50.89 -30.76 -64.18
C LYS A 108 -50.72 -31.38 -62.79
N SER A 109 -51.82 -31.55 -62.05
CA SER A 109 -51.79 -32.08 -60.67
C SER A 109 -51.07 -33.43 -60.59
N VAL A 110 -49.99 -33.44 -59.81
CA VAL A 110 -49.16 -34.60 -59.49
C VAL A 110 -49.80 -35.35 -58.31
N THR A 111 -49.88 -36.68 -58.39
CA THR A 111 -50.54 -37.49 -57.36
C THR A 111 -49.56 -37.91 -56.26
N VAL A 112 -50.07 -38.34 -55.10
CA VAL A 112 -49.24 -38.70 -53.92
C VAL A 112 -48.23 -39.82 -54.24
N ASP A 113 -48.49 -40.65 -55.25
CA ASP A 113 -47.58 -41.72 -55.65
C ASP A 113 -46.37 -41.23 -56.48
N ASP A 114 -46.44 -40.05 -57.09
CA ASP A 114 -45.33 -39.46 -57.87
C ASP A 114 -44.28 -38.75 -56.99
N LEU A 115 -44.63 -38.40 -55.74
CA LEU A 115 -43.74 -37.71 -54.79
C LEU A 115 -42.96 -38.66 -53.87
N ARG A 116 -43.40 -39.91 -53.75
CA ARG A 116 -42.79 -40.90 -52.84
C ARG A 116 -41.29 -41.17 -53.14
N PRO A 117 -40.84 -41.37 -54.39
CA PRO A 117 -39.41 -41.66 -54.65
C PRO A 117 -38.51 -40.43 -54.42
N LEU A 118 -39.00 -39.22 -54.68
CA LEU A 118 -38.22 -37.99 -54.50
C LEU A 118 -37.95 -37.69 -53.02
N VAL A 119 -38.93 -38.00 -52.15
CA VAL A 119 -38.79 -37.80 -50.70
C VAL A 119 -37.83 -38.84 -50.11
N GLU A 120 -37.87 -40.09 -50.56
CA GLU A 120 -36.93 -41.12 -50.10
C GLU A 120 -35.47 -40.80 -50.49
N GLU A 121 -35.24 -40.24 -51.68
CA GLU A 121 -33.92 -39.80 -52.11
C GLU A 121 -33.39 -38.63 -51.26
N VAL A 122 -34.24 -37.64 -50.97
CA VAL A 122 -33.85 -36.49 -50.15
C VAL A 122 -33.64 -36.89 -48.69
N VAL A 123 -34.46 -37.78 -48.13
CA VAL A 123 -34.32 -38.23 -46.74
C VAL A 123 -33.04 -39.06 -46.55
N ASN A 124 -32.68 -39.92 -47.50
CA ASN A 124 -31.40 -40.65 -47.42
C ASN A 124 -30.18 -39.75 -47.65
N ALA A 125 -30.30 -38.68 -48.45
CA ALA A 125 -29.21 -37.73 -48.64
C ALA A 125 -28.99 -36.78 -47.45
N LEU A 126 -30.03 -36.52 -46.63
CA LEU A 126 -29.96 -35.59 -45.50
C LEU A 126 -29.62 -36.21 -44.14
N ILE A 127 -29.54 -37.54 -44.03
CA ILE A 127 -29.10 -38.20 -42.81
C ILE A 127 -27.58 -38.41 -42.90
N PRO A 128 -26.75 -37.59 -42.24
CA PRO A 128 -25.30 -37.83 -42.20
C PRO A 128 -25.03 -39.16 -41.50
N GLU A 129 -24.09 -39.94 -42.04
CA GLU A 129 -23.62 -41.17 -41.42
C GLU A 129 -23.16 -40.89 -39.97
N PRO A 130 -23.50 -41.75 -38.99
CA PRO A 130 -23.14 -41.52 -37.60
C PRO A 130 -21.61 -41.52 -37.47
N VAL A 131 -21.05 -40.35 -37.20
CA VAL A 131 -19.62 -40.19 -36.94
C VAL A 131 -19.25 -41.03 -35.72
N ASP A 132 -18.37 -42.02 -35.94
CA ASP A 132 -17.91 -42.97 -34.92
C ASP A 132 -17.00 -42.24 -33.92
N VAL A 133 -17.63 -41.67 -32.88
CA VAL A 133 -17.00 -40.86 -31.83
C VAL A 133 -15.88 -41.61 -31.11
N GLU A 134 -15.89 -42.94 -31.09
CA GLU A 134 -14.85 -43.74 -30.46
C GLU A 134 -13.52 -43.69 -31.23
N LYS A 135 -13.58 -43.71 -32.56
CA LYS A 135 -12.37 -43.59 -33.40
C LYS A 135 -11.78 -42.18 -33.34
N LEU A 136 -12.62 -41.15 -33.33
CA LEU A 136 -12.16 -39.77 -33.17
C LEU A 136 -11.54 -39.53 -31.79
N ALA A 137 -12.12 -40.11 -30.74
CA ALA A 137 -11.54 -40.03 -29.40
C ALA A 137 -10.17 -40.73 -29.32
N GLN A 138 -10.01 -41.89 -29.95
CA GLN A 138 -8.73 -42.61 -29.99
C GLN A 138 -7.65 -41.85 -30.79
N ASP A 139 -8.03 -41.21 -31.90
CA ASP A 139 -7.10 -40.43 -32.73
C ASP A 139 -6.72 -39.07 -32.09
N LEU A 140 -7.54 -38.55 -31.19
CA LEU A 140 -7.18 -37.40 -30.34
C LEU A 140 -6.31 -37.82 -29.16
N LEU A 141 -6.60 -38.96 -28.54
CA LEU A 141 -5.84 -39.48 -27.40
C LEU A 141 -4.40 -39.87 -27.80
N SER A 142 -4.20 -40.37 -29.02
CA SER A 142 -2.88 -40.70 -29.56
C SER A 142 -2.01 -39.46 -29.87
N LYS A 143 -2.63 -38.29 -30.05
CA LYS A 143 -1.97 -37.01 -30.35
C LYS A 143 -1.63 -36.20 -29.11
N ILE A 144 -2.10 -36.60 -27.93
CA ILE A 144 -1.71 -35.96 -26.67
C ILE A 144 -0.35 -36.55 -26.26
N PRO A 145 0.75 -35.76 -26.30
CA PRO A 145 2.03 -36.24 -25.84
C PRO A 145 1.93 -36.61 -24.35
N VAL A 146 2.35 -37.82 -24.00
CA VAL A 146 2.43 -38.24 -22.59
C VAL A 146 3.46 -37.34 -21.90
N PRO A 147 3.09 -36.62 -20.82
CA PRO A 147 4.04 -35.76 -20.13
C PRO A 147 5.20 -36.59 -19.64
N GLU A 148 6.42 -36.17 -19.98
CA GLU A 148 7.63 -36.80 -19.46
C GLU A 148 7.59 -36.74 -17.92
N PRO A 149 7.86 -37.86 -17.23
CA PRO A 149 7.96 -37.85 -15.78
C PRO A 149 8.99 -36.81 -15.36
N GLY A 150 8.59 -35.86 -14.51
CA GLY A 150 9.52 -34.90 -13.95
C GLY A 150 10.68 -35.62 -13.28
N SER A 151 11.91 -35.16 -13.53
CA SER A 151 13.09 -35.69 -12.84
C SER A 151 12.90 -35.61 -11.33
N ASN A 152 13.34 -36.64 -10.59
CA ASN A 152 13.29 -36.64 -9.13
C ASN A 152 13.89 -35.35 -8.58
N GLY A 153 13.18 -34.70 -7.65
CA GLY A 153 13.70 -33.53 -6.95
C GLY A 153 15.05 -33.87 -6.31
N ARG A 154 16.02 -32.96 -6.41
CA ARG A 154 17.28 -33.12 -5.68
C ARG A 154 16.99 -33.01 -4.20
N ASP A 155 17.42 -33.99 -3.41
CA ASP A 155 17.31 -33.95 -1.96
C ASP A 155 17.98 -32.67 -1.42
N ALA A 156 17.30 -32.00 -0.49
CA ALA A 156 17.85 -30.81 0.15
C ALA A 156 19.13 -31.21 0.90
N LEU A 157 20.21 -30.43 0.71
CA LEU A 157 21.39 -30.56 1.53
C LEU A 157 21.01 -30.40 3.00
N SER A 158 21.52 -31.26 3.88
CA SER A 158 21.38 -31.06 5.32
C SER A 158 22.16 -29.79 5.70
N ILE A 159 21.44 -28.71 5.99
CA ILE A 159 22.02 -27.45 6.43
C ILE A 159 22.14 -27.49 7.95
N GLU A 160 23.38 -27.51 8.44
CA GLU A 160 23.66 -27.30 9.86
C GLU A 160 23.66 -25.80 10.14
N LEU A 161 22.79 -25.38 11.06
CA LEU A 161 22.58 -23.99 11.45
C LEU A 161 23.28 -23.68 12.76
N GLU A 162 24.22 -22.74 12.73
CA GLU A 162 24.85 -22.21 13.94
C GLU A 162 23.90 -21.21 14.63
N PRO A 163 23.70 -21.31 15.95
CA PRO A 163 22.68 -20.51 16.66
C PRO A 163 23.07 -19.03 16.84
N LEU A 164 24.36 -18.68 16.76
CA LEU A 164 24.81 -17.30 16.80
C LEU A 164 26.16 -17.15 16.10
N ILE A 165 26.37 -16.04 15.39
CA ILE A 165 27.69 -15.66 14.88
C ILE A 165 28.55 -15.16 16.04
N ASP A 166 29.69 -15.83 16.28
CA ASP A 166 30.76 -15.28 17.12
C ASP A 166 31.74 -14.51 16.23
N GLU A 167 31.77 -13.18 16.36
CA GLU A 167 32.65 -12.31 15.57
C GLU A 167 34.15 -12.59 15.80
N LYS A 168 34.53 -13.27 16.89
CA LYS A 168 35.93 -13.66 17.14
C LYS A 168 36.33 -14.91 16.38
N LYS A 169 35.37 -15.70 15.89
CA LYS A 169 35.60 -16.95 15.16
C LYS A 169 35.53 -16.70 13.65
N SER A 170 36.39 -17.40 12.91
CA SER A 170 36.36 -17.43 11.44
C SER A 170 35.60 -18.68 10.99
N TYR A 171 34.62 -18.50 10.10
CA TYR A 171 33.79 -19.57 9.55
C TYR A 171 34.12 -19.79 8.06
N PRO A 172 34.11 -21.04 7.56
CA PRO A 172 34.32 -21.32 6.15
C PRO A 172 33.12 -20.87 5.30
N ARG A 173 33.34 -20.70 3.98
CA ARG A 173 32.25 -20.40 3.03
C ARG A 173 31.18 -21.49 3.07
N GLY A 174 29.92 -21.08 3.09
CA GLY A 174 28.76 -21.99 3.07
C GLY A 174 28.20 -22.33 4.44
N THR A 175 28.76 -21.80 5.53
CA THR A 175 28.16 -21.86 6.86
C THR A 175 26.94 -20.96 6.95
N TYR A 176 25.88 -21.47 7.58
CA TYR A 176 24.66 -20.74 7.90
C TYR A 176 24.59 -20.49 9.41
N ALA A 177 24.21 -19.28 9.80
CA ALA A 177 24.10 -18.91 11.20
C ALA A 177 22.97 -17.90 11.41
N THR A 178 22.36 -17.92 12.60
CA THR A 178 21.43 -16.86 13.00
C THR A 178 22.18 -15.68 13.62
N HIS A 179 21.79 -14.44 13.27
CA HIS A 179 22.35 -13.23 13.86
C HIS A 179 21.35 -12.08 13.73
N LYS A 180 21.18 -11.31 14.82
CA LYS A 180 20.22 -10.19 14.89
C LYS A 180 18.80 -10.56 14.41
N GLY A 181 18.33 -11.76 14.78
CA GLY A 181 17.01 -12.26 14.39
C GLY A 181 16.85 -12.68 12.92
N GLY A 182 17.90 -12.54 12.10
CA GLY A 182 17.92 -12.97 10.71
C GLY A 182 18.76 -14.23 10.47
N LEU A 183 18.63 -14.80 9.27
CA LEU A 183 19.46 -15.90 8.79
C LEU A 183 20.56 -15.38 7.88
N TRP A 184 21.79 -15.75 8.20
CA TRP A 184 22.98 -15.30 7.49
C TRP A 184 23.73 -16.49 6.90
N ARG A 185 24.36 -16.26 5.74
CA ARG A 185 25.24 -17.20 5.08
C ARG A 185 26.59 -16.57 4.83
N SER A 186 27.63 -17.35 5.07
CA SER A 186 28.98 -16.98 4.66
C SER A 186 29.20 -17.23 3.17
N HIS A 187 29.51 -16.20 2.39
CA HIS A 187 29.88 -16.32 0.97
C HIS A 187 31.40 -16.46 0.77
N GLU A 188 32.20 -16.12 1.78
CA GLU A 188 33.64 -16.32 1.85
C GLU A 188 34.06 -16.74 3.26
N LYS A 189 35.36 -17.01 3.48
CA LYS A 189 35.88 -17.26 4.82
C LYS A 189 35.74 -15.99 5.68
N THR A 190 34.98 -16.07 6.75
CA THR A 190 34.55 -14.89 7.51
C THR A 190 35.63 -14.38 8.45
N HIS A 191 35.64 -13.07 8.69
CA HIS A 191 36.48 -12.39 9.67
C HIS A 191 35.61 -11.33 10.36
N GLY A 192 35.12 -11.63 11.57
CA GLY A 192 34.04 -10.86 12.18
C GLY A 192 32.77 -10.93 11.32
N MET A 193 32.16 -9.77 11.06
CA MET A 193 30.98 -9.65 10.20
C MET A 193 31.31 -9.65 8.71
N ARG A 194 32.58 -9.52 8.30
CA ARG A 194 32.95 -9.58 6.89
C ARG A 194 32.79 -11.01 6.36
N GLY A 195 32.21 -11.11 5.17
CA GLY A 195 31.97 -12.37 4.47
C GLY A 195 30.61 -13.00 4.79
N TRP A 196 29.84 -12.38 5.70
CA TRP A 196 28.45 -12.74 5.96
C TRP A 196 27.50 -11.95 5.06
N GLU A 197 26.45 -12.63 4.60
CA GLU A 197 25.36 -12.08 3.81
C GLU A 197 24.04 -12.45 4.49
N CYS A 198 23.18 -11.46 4.72
CA CYS A 198 21.86 -11.68 5.30
C CYS A 198 20.92 -12.22 4.22
N ILE A 199 20.45 -13.46 4.38
CA ILE A 199 19.52 -14.11 3.45
C ILE A 199 18.08 -13.82 3.85
N VAL A 200 17.78 -13.97 5.15
CA VAL A 200 16.45 -13.69 5.69
C VAL A 200 16.57 -12.48 6.59
N ASP A 201 15.98 -11.38 6.12
CA ASP A 201 15.99 -10.12 6.86
C ASP A 201 14.93 -10.12 7.96
N GLY A 202 15.31 -10.71 9.09
CA GLY A 202 14.48 -10.80 10.28
C GLY A 202 14.37 -9.48 11.03
N VAL A 203 13.75 -9.53 12.21
CA VAL A 203 13.63 -8.39 13.12
C VAL A 203 14.66 -8.57 14.24
N SER A 204 15.61 -7.63 14.30
CA SER A 204 16.65 -7.55 15.34
C SER A 204 16.13 -6.89 16.61
N GLY A 205 15.28 -5.88 16.45
CA GLY A 205 14.76 -5.09 17.55
C GLY A 205 13.43 -4.43 17.19
N VAL A 206 12.59 -4.26 18.20
CA VAL A 206 11.34 -3.51 18.11
C VAL A 206 11.35 -2.49 19.24
N ASP A 207 11.21 -1.22 18.88
CA ASP A 207 11.04 -0.13 19.83
C ASP A 207 9.69 0.54 19.58
N VAL A 208 8.93 0.78 20.65
CA VAL A 208 7.59 1.38 20.57
C VAL A 208 7.59 2.62 21.44
N LYS A 209 7.37 3.77 20.82
CA LYS A 209 7.25 5.06 21.50
C LYS A 209 5.82 5.56 21.41
N GLN A 210 5.36 6.15 22.50
CA GLN A 210 4.09 6.85 22.55
C GLN A 210 4.39 8.36 22.54
N GLU A 211 3.98 9.05 21.47
CA GLU A 211 4.24 10.49 21.30
C GLU A 211 3.20 11.34 22.04
N ASN A 212 1.95 10.89 22.02
CA ASN A 212 0.84 11.54 22.72
C ASN A 212 -0.16 10.48 23.23
N GLN A 213 -1.36 10.87 23.63
CA GLN A 213 -2.34 9.93 24.21
C GLN A 213 -2.80 8.80 23.25
N ARG A 214 -2.60 8.93 21.93
CA ARG A 214 -3.05 7.96 20.92
C ARG A 214 -2.10 7.65 19.77
N THR A 215 -1.09 8.49 19.54
CA THR A 215 -0.10 8.32 18.48
C THR A 215 1.04 7.45 18.97
N PHE A 216 1.27 6.34 18.25
CA PHE A 216 2.36 5.42 18.51
C PHE A 216 3.28 5.36 17.31
N THR A 217 4.58 5.27 17.62
CA THR A 217 5.64 5.10 16.63
C THR A 217 6.35 3.79 16.92
N ILE A 218 6.33 2.90 15.93
CA ILE A 218 7.06 1.63 15.97
C ILE A 218 8.31 1.79 15.11
N SER A 219 9.46 1.53 15.71
CA SER A 219 10.75 1.43 15.03
C SER A 219 11.19 -0.04 15.00
N LEU A 220 11.39 -0.58 13.80
CA LEU A 220 11.85 -1.94 13.55
C LEU A 220 13.30 -1.89 13.08
N GLU A 221 14.23 -2.42 13.87
CA GLU A 221 15.60 -2.69 13.41
C GLU A 221 15.60 -4.06 12.74
N ARG A 222 16.00 -4.11 11.48
CA ARG A 222 16.12 -5.33 10.68
C ARG A 222 17.48 -5.98 10.88
N ALA A 223 17.57 -7.28 10.63
CA ALA A 223 18.82 -8.02 10.74
C ALA A 223 19.91 -7.42 9.83
N SER A 224 19.54 -6.99 8.62
CA SER A 224 20.39 -6.31 7.64
C SER A 224 21.00 -4.98 8.14
N GLY A 225 20.48 -4.42 9.23
CA GLY A 225 20.82 -3.09 9.74
C GLY A 225 19.88 -1.99 9.25
N THR A 226 18.92 -2.31 8.38
CA THR A 226 17.88 -1.37 7.96
C THR A 226 16.97 -1.02 9.13
N VAL A 227 16.63 0.26 9.31
CA VAL A 227 15.67 0.70 10.33
C VAL A 227 14.41 1.22 9.63
N GLU A 228 13.27 0.62 9.95
CA GLU A 228 11.96 1.03 9.46
C GLU A 228 11.17 1.69 10.58
N VAL A 229 10.72 2.93 10.37
CA VAL A 229 9.91 3.66 11.35
C VAL A 229 8.52 3.89 10.77
N LYS A 230 7.47 3.55 11.53
CA LYS A 230 6.08 3.79 11.17
C LYS A 230 5.32 4.40 12.35
N SER A 231 4.58 5.47 12.09
CA SER A 231 3.69 6.11 13.06
C SER A 231 2.23 5.87 12.67
N PHE A 232 1.37 5.66 13.66
CA PHE A 232 -0.07 5.53 13.48
C PHE A 232 -0.83 5.98 14.72
N ASP A 233 -2.08 6.37 14.51
CA ASP A 233 -3.01 6.77 15.56
C ASP A 233 -3.98 5.64 15.89
N ILE A 234 -4.17 5.37 17.18
CA ILE A 234 -5.18 4.41 17.65
C ILE A 234 -6.43 5.19 18.06
N PRO A 235 -7.64 4.86 17.55
CA PRO A 235 -8.88 5.55 17.90
C PRO A 235 -9.38 5.12 19.29
N VAL A 236 -8.63 5.42 20.34
CA VAL A 236 -9.00 5.16 21.73
C VAL A 236 -9.88 6.27 22.29
N THR A 237 -10.77 5.90 23.22
CA THR A 237 -11.68 6.83 23.88
C THR A 237 -10.90 7.82 24.77
N ILE A 238 -10.82 9.08 24.35
CA ILE A 238 -10.16 10.15 25.10
C ILE A 238 -11.18 11.23 25.44
N TYR A 239 -11.34 11.51 26.73
CA TYR A 239 -12.24 12.57 27.18
C TYR A 239 -11.62 13.96 26.94
N ARG A 240 -12.32 14.82 26.19
CA ARG A 240 -11.90 16.17 25.78
C ARG A 240 -12.74 17.27 26.42
N ASP A 241 -13.22 17.03 27.65
CA ASP A 241 -14.06 17.95 28.41
C ASP A 241 -15.38 18.35 27.71
N VAL A 242 -15.92 19.52 28.06
CA VAL A 242 -17.14 20.07 27.47
C VAL A 242 -16.84 20.55 26.05
N PHE A 243 -17.70 20.22 25.10
CA PHE A 243 -17.56 20.62 23.70
C PHE A 243 -17.34 22.13 23.55
N LYS A 244 -16.31 22.48 22.78
CA LYS A 244 -15.96 23.84 22.36
C LYS A 244 -16.10 23.97 20.84
N SER A 245 -16.86 24.97 20.40
CA SER A 245 -17.02 25.29 18.98
C SER A 245 -15.70 25.75 18.37
N GLY A 246 -15.42 25.34 17.13
CA GLY A 246 -14.18 25.68 16.41
C GLY A 246 -12.95 24.87 16.85
N THR A 247 -13.10 23.91 17.78
CA THR A 247 -12.07 22.91 18.08
C THR A 247 -12.25 21.71 17.15
N GLU A 248 -11.17 21.23 16.56
CA GLU A 248 -11.18 19.99 15.79
C GLU A 248 -11.06 18.80 16.74
N TYR A 249 -11.97 17.84 16.60
CA TYR A 249 -11.96 16.58 17.33
C TYR A 249 -11.62 15.45 16.38
N GLN A 250 -10.87 14.47 16.88
CA GLN A 250 -10.43 13.31 16.12
C GLN A 250 -11.19 12.04 16.53
N PRO A 251 -11.22 11.00 15.67
CA PRO A 251 -11.84 9.71 16.00
C PRO A 251 -11.38 9.18 17.36
N GLY A 252 -12.33 8.77 18.22
CA GLY A 252 -12.04 8.37 19.60
C GLY A 252 -12.22 9.47 20.64
N ASP A 253 -12.22 10.75 20.26
CA ASP A 253 -12.50 11.83 21.20
C ASP A 253 -13.93 11.73 21.75
N THR A 254 -14.10 12.04 23.03
CA THR A 254 -15.39 12.04 23.71
C THR A 254 -15.58 13.36 24.43
N VAL A 255 -16.71 14.02 24.20
CA VAL A 255 -17.02 15.33 24.77
C VAL A 255 -18.34 15.32 25.51
N THR A 256 -18.48 16.22 26.47
CA THR A 256 -19.76 16.49 27.12
C THR A 256 -20.47 17.64 26.38
N TRP A 257 -21.70 17.42 25.93
CA TRP A 257 -22.55 18.46 25.34
C TRP A 257 -24.03 18.23 25.64
N GLY A 258 -24.74 19.27 26.08
CA GLY A 258 -26.17 19.19 26.43
C GLY A 258 -26.47 18.18 27.55
N GLY A 259 -25.55 18.04 28.51
CA GLY A 259 -25.61 17.07 29.62
C GLY A 259 -25.38 15.61 29.21
N SER A 260 -25.07 15.36 27.94
CA SER A 260 -24.85 14.03 27.37
C SER A 260 -23.38 13.87 26.94
N MET A 261 -22.85 12.65 26.95
CA MET A 261 -21.53 12.36 26.37
C MET A 261 -21.68 11.92 24.91
N TRP A 262 -20.80 12.41 24.06
CA TRP A 262 -20.77 12.17 22.64
C TRP A 262 -19.41 11.64 22.23
N HIS A 263 -19.39 10.61 21.40
CA HIS A 263 -18.20 10.01 20.83
C HIS A 263 -18.00 10.49 19.40
N CYS A 264 -16.77 10.85 19.07
CA CYS A 264 -16.35 11.30 17.75
C CYS A 264 -15.90 10.10 16.91
N ASN A 265 -16.57 9.84 15.78
CA ASN A 265 -16.24 8.75 14.84
C ASN A 265 -15.28 9.18 13.74
N GLU A 266 -15.36 10.45 13.34
CA GLU A 266 -14.67 11.03 12.19
C GLU A 266 -14.14 12.40 12.57
N THR A 267 -13.03 12.83 11.98
CA THR A 267 -12.48 14.16 12.25
C THR A 267 -13.52 15.24 11.92
N THR A 268 -13.89 16.04 12.91
CA THR A 268 -14.95 17.04 12.75
C THR A 268 -14.80 18.22 13.70
N THR A 269 -15.30 19.37 13.27
CA THR A 269 -15.52 20.57 14.09
C THR A 269 -17.00 20.81 14.38
N ASP A 270 -17.87 19.95 13.85
CA ASP A 270 -19.32 20.10 13.96
C ASP A 270 -19.77 19.97 15.41
N LYS A 271 -20.93 20.53 15.70
CA LYS A 271 -21.53 20.44 17.02
C LYS A 271 -22.24 19.10 17.23
N PRO A 272 -22.03 18.42 18.37
CA PRO A 272 -22.72 17.16 18.66
C PRO A 272 -24.25 17.32 18.72
N GLY A 273 -24.95 16.44 18.00
CA GLY A 273 -26.41 16.38 17.99
C GLY A 273 -27.10 17.46 17.15
N GLU A 274 -26.36 18.24 16.35
CA GLU A 274 -26.94 19.20 15.40
C GLU A 274 -27.40 18.49 14.11
N PRO A 275 -28.55 18.87 13.52
CA PRO A 275 -29.00 18.31 12.25
C PRO A 275 -27.93 18.51 11.16
N GLY A 276 -27.44 17.41 10.59
CA GLY A 276 -26.40 17.42 9.56
C GLY A 276 -25.01 17.02 10.07
N SER A 277 -24.78 17.00 11.38
CA SER A 277 -23.53 16.50 11.94
C SER A 277 -23.49 14.98 11.91
N LYS A 278 -22.49 14.41 11.22
CA LYS A 278 -22.31 12.96 11.07
C LYS A 278 -21.14 12.40 11.89
N GLY A 279 -20.22 13.25 12.31
CA GLY A 279 -19.03 12.84 13.06
C GLY A 279 -19.31 12.41 14.51
N TRP A 280 -20.50 12.68 15.06
CA TRP A 280 -20.81 12.40 16.46
C TRP A 280 -21.84 11.29 16.63
N THR A 281 -21.58 10.39 17.58
CA THR A 281 -22.55 9.43 18.10
C THR A 281 -22.81 9.69 19.58
N LEU A 282 -24.08 9.66 19.97
CA LEU A 282 -24.46 9.79 21.37
C LEU A 282 -23.99 8.57 22.15
N ALA A 283 -23.04 8.75 23.08
CA ALA A 283 -22.50 7.67 23.91
C ALA A 283 -23.30 7.50 25.20
N VAL A 284 -23.62 8.60 25.88
CA VAL A 284 -24.43 8.58 27.11
C VAL A 284 -25.46 9.69 27.08
N LYS A 285 -26.73 9.34 27.20
CA LYS A 285 -27.84 10.29 27.24
C LYS A 285 -27.98 10.90 28.64
N LYS A 286 -28.19 12.23 28.71
CA LYS A 286 -28.62 12.86 29.96
C LYS A 286 -29.91 12.25 30.50
N GLY A 287 -29.96 12.05 31.81
CA GLY A 287 -31.17 11.66 32.53
C GLY A 287 -32.26 12.73 32.44
N ARG A 288 -33.48 12.36 32.83
CA ARG A 288 -34.59 13.30 32.99
C ARG A 288 -34.49 13.96 34.36
N ASP A 289 -34.64 15.27 34.41
CA ASP A 289 -34.69 15.99 35.67
C ASP A 289 -35.88 15.51 36.51
N LEU A 290 -35.65 15.35 37.82
CA LEU A 290 -36.72 15.02 38.76
C LEU A 290 -37.74 16.16 38.78
N ARG A 291 -39.02 15.81 38.80
CA ARG A 291 -40.10 16.79 38.93
C ARG A 291 -40.09 17.31 40.37
N ASP A 292 -39.92 18.62 40.55
CA ASP A 292 -40.06 19.23 41.88
C ASP A 292 -41.46 18.92 42.44
N LYS A 293 -41.51 18.39 43.65
CA LYS A 293 -42.77 18.23 44.39
C LYS A 293 -43.22 19.63 44.83
N GLN A 294 -44.27 20.13 44.17
CA GLN A 294 -45.08 21.24 44.69
C GLN A 294 -45.84 20.81 45.95
#